data_AF-A0A1W1XIE6-F1
#
_entry.id   AF-A0A1W1XIE6-F1
#
_cell.length_a   1.000
_cell.length_b   1.000
_cell.length_c   1.000
_cell.angle_alpha   90.00
_cell.angle_beta   90.00
_cell.angle_gamma   90.00
#
_symmetry.space_group_name_H-M   'P 1'
#
loop_
_entity.id
_entity.type
_entity.pdbx_description
1 polymer ?
#
loop_
_entity_poly.entity_id
_entity_poly.type
_entity_poly.pdbx_seq_one_letter_code
_entity_poly.pdbx_strand_id
1 'polypeptide(L)'
;MTQNLERIEYRKGLLEKGMRADGLPVKVWRGAKIPADVIKAINEENLLNLGGVYGDKNAGDPVEYDNLKLILTDDTVEITVFNRGITLFMSDDERVRRIHRVLCKLVQPGKNT
;
A
#
# COMPACT_ATOMS: atom_id res chain seq x y z
N MET A 1 1.05 -18.84 -15.77
CA MET A 1 2.13 -17.84 -15.68
C MET A 1 2.06 -17.24 -14.29
N THR A 2 3.00 -17.58 -13.41
CA THR A 2 3.14 -16.92 -12.10
C THR A 2 3.80 -15.57 -12.34
N GLN A 3 3.03 -14.49 -12.26
CA GLN A 3 3.57 -13.13 -12.30
C GLN A 3 4.50 -12.95 -11.10
N ASN A 4 5.80 -12.83 -11.34
CA ASN A 4 6.79 -12.64 -10.28
C ASN A 4 6.79 -11.17 -9.85
N LEU A 5 6.69 -10.93 -8.54
CA LEU A 5 6.82 -9.61 -7.95
C LEU A 5 8.29 -9.18 -7.93
N GLU A 6 8.64 -8.18 -8.72
CA GLU A 6 10.01 -7.72 -8.88
C GLU A 6 10.37 -6.56 -7.95
N ARG A 7 9.39 -5.69 -7.70
CA ARG A 7 9.59 -4.48 -6.90
C ARG A 7 8.31 -4.05 -6.20
N ILE A 8 8.49 -3.56 -4.97
CA ILE A 8 7.46 -2.83 -4.23
C ILE A 8 7.92 -1.38 -4.09
N GLU A 9 7.05 -0.44 -4.43
CA GLU A 9 7.19 0.96 -4.05
C GLU A 9 6.06 1.34 -3.11
N TYR A 10 6.38 1.92 -1.97
CA TYR A 10 5.38 2.35 -1.00
C TYR A 10 5.65 3.77 -0.54
N ARG A 11 4.63 4.61 -0.70
CA ARG A 11 4.62 6.02 -0.35
C ARG A 11 3.54 6.22 0.70
N LYS A 12 3.90 6.86 1.81
CA LYS A 12 2.95 7.20 2.88
C LYS A 12 3.25 8.58 3.44
N GLY A 13 2.21 9.34 3.77
CA GLY A 13 2.34 10.61 4.47
C GLY A 13 1.00 11.31 4.71
N LEU A 14 1.08 12.48 5.31
CA LEU A 14 -0.05 13.42 5.40
C LEU A 14 0.10 14.46 4.30
N LEU A 15 -1.01 14.81 3.64
CA LEU A 15 -1.06 15.82 2.60
C LEU A 15 -1.86 17.02 3.10
N GLU A 16 -1.16 18.13 3.33
CA GLU A 16 -1.78 19.43 3.56
C GLU A 16 -2.38 19.98 2.27
N LYS A 17 -3.26 20.98 2.40
CA LYS A 17 -3.85 21.66 1.25
C LYS A 17 -2.76 22.22 0.32
N GLY A 18 -2.80 21.80 -0.96
CA GLY A 18 -1.85 22.23 -1.98
C GLY A 18 -0.57 21.40 -2.05
N MET A 19 -0.33 20.48 -1.11
CA MET A 19 0.75 19.50 -1.25
C MET A 19 0.45 18.50 -2.36
N ARG A 20 1.49 18.12 -3.09
CA ARG A 20 1.43 17.08 -4.10
C ARG A 20 1.90 15.76 -3.51
N ALA A 21 1.19 14.68 -3.82
CA ALA A 21 1.56 13.35 -3.36
C ALA A 21 2.99 12.96 -3.82
N ASP A 22 3.43 13.41 -5.00
CA ASP A 22 4.76 13.16 -5.58
C ASP A 22 5.94 13.73 -4.74
N GLY A 23 5.67 14.67 -3.82
CA GLY A 23 6.65 15.18 -2.86
C GLY A 23 6.92 14.28 -1.64
N LEU A 24 6.08 13.28 -1.37
CA LEU A 24 6.29 12.34 -0.26
C LEU A 24 7.46 11.35 -0.52
N PRO A 25 8.18 10.89 0.52
CA PRO A 25 9.21 9.88 0.35
C PRO A 25 8.63 8.53 -0.11
N VAL A 26 9.39 7.81 -0.94
CA VAL A 26 9.06 6.45 -1.39
C VAL A 26 10.06 5.47 -0.79
N LYS A 27 9.55 4.42 -0.15
CA LYS A 27 10.34 3.23 0.21
C LYS A 27 10.28 2.22 -0.92
N VAL A 28 11.42 1.62 -1.26
CA VAL A 28 11.56 0.69 -2.38
C VAL A 28 12.21 -0.61 -1.94
N TRP A 29 11.60 -1.74 -2.28
CA TRP A 29 12.17 -3.08 -2.10
C TRP A 29 12.24 -3.78 -3.47
N ARG A 30 13.32 -4.50 -3.75
CA ARG A 30 13.57 -5.15 -5.05
C ARG A 30 14.07 -6.57 -4.88
N GLY A 31 13.55 -7.50 -5.69
CA GLY A 31 13.95 -8.90 -5.71
C GLY A 31 14.05 -9.50 -4.29
N ALA A 32 15.21 -10.08 -3.97
CA ALA A 32 15.45 -10.71 -2.67
C ALA A 32 15.37 -9.77 -1.44
N LYS A 33 15.35 -8.44 -1.64
CA LYS A 33 15.15 -7.48 -0.55
C LYS A 33 13.68 -7.29 -0.18
N ILE A 34 12.74 -7.85 -0.94
CA ILE A 34 11.33 -7.86 -0.57
C ILE A 34 11.13 -8.88 0.55
N PRO A 35 10.61 -8.49 1.74
CA PRO A 35 10.42 -9.43 2.84
C PRO A 35 9.48 -10.58 2.46
N ALA A 36 9.88 -11.81 2.78
CA ALA A 36 9.11 -13.00 2.41
C ALA A 36 7.70 -13.01 3.02
N ASP A 37 7.53 -12.47 4.23
CA ASP A 37 6.24 -12.37 4.90
C ASP A 37 5.31 -11.32 4.25
N VAL A 38 5.88 -10.27 3.64
CA VAL A 38 5.15 -9.31 2.80
C VAL A 38 4.69 -9.97 1.51
N ILE A 39 5.55 -10.73 0.83
CA ILE A 39 5.17 -11.49 -0.38
C ILE A 39 4.02 -12.45 -0.07
N LYS A 40 4.15 -13.21 1.03
CA LYS A 40 3.11 -14.12 1.50
C LYS A 40 1.79 -13.38 1.73
N ALA A 41 1.83 -12.25 2.45
CA ALA A 41 0.63 -11.46 2.72
C ALA A 41 0.01 -10.88 1.44
N ILE A 42 0.78 -10.41 0.47
CA ILE A 42 0.27 -9.94 -0.83
C ILE A 42 -0.55 -11.03 -1.53
N ASN A 43 -0.08 -12.28 -1.50
CA ASN A 43 -0.75 -13.41 -2.12
C ASN A 43 -1.99 -13.84 -1.34
N GLU A 44 -1.89 -14.02 -0.02
CA GLU A 44 -3.01 -14.43 0.84
C GLU A 44 -4.14 -13.39 0.83
N GLU A 45 -3.78 -12.11 0.87
CA GLU A 45 -4.72 -11.00 0.79
C GLU A 45 -5.09 -10.63 -0.65
N ASN A 46 -4.54 -11.33 -1.65
CA ASN A 46 -4.81 -11.20 -3.08
C ASN A 46 -4.80 -9.72 -3.56
N LEU A 47 -3.74 -8.99 -3.20
CA LEU A 47 -3.57 -7.57 -3.54
C LEU A 47 -3.33 -7.30 -5.02
N LEU A 48 -2.83 -8.30 -5.76
CA LEU A 48 -2.60 -8.16 -7.21
C LEU A 48 -3.90 -7.88 -7.99
N ASN A 49 -5.05 -8.21 -7.40
CA ASN A 49 -6.37 -7.95 -7.98
C ASN A 49 -7.10 -6.76 -7.33
N LEU A 50 -6.39 -5.95 -6.52
CA LEU A 50 -6.96 -4.81 -5.80
C LEU A 50 -6.43 -3.45 -6.32
N GLY A 51 -5.98 -3.39 -7.57
CA GLY A 51 -5.62 -2.12 -8.19
C GLY A 51 -6.79 -1.12 -8.14
N GLY A 52 -6.51 0.13 -7.74
CA GLY A 52 -7.55 1.15 -7.63
C GLY A 52 -7.32 2.20 -6.56
N VAL A 53 -8.35 3.02 -6.33
CA VAL A 53 -8.37 4.10 -5.35
C VAL A 53 -9.44 3.80 -4.30
N TYR A 54 -9.06 3.90 -3.03
CA TYR A 54 -9.89 3.55 -1.88
C TYR A 54 -9.91 4.68 -0.84
N GLY A 55 -10.94 4.66 -0.01
CA GLY A 55 -11.18 5.70 1.00
C GLY A 55 -11.65 7.02 0.40
N ASP A 56 -12.00 7.97 1.27
CA ASP A 56 -12.47 9.29 0.87
C ASP A 56 -11.38 10.34 1.14
N LYS A 57 -10.92 10.99 0.07
CA LYS A 57 -9.94 12.09 0.13
C LYS A 57 -10.40 13.29 0.96
N ASN A 58 -11.71 13.47 1.16
CA ASN A 58 -12.27 14.62 1.86
C ASN A 58 -12.60 14.34 3.34
N ALA A 59 -12.39 13.11 3.81
CA ALA A 59 -12.79 12.70 5.16
C ALA A 59 -11.90 13.23 6.29
N GLY A 60 -10.70 13.73 5.97
CA GLY A 60 -9.72 14.22 6.95
C GLY A 60 -8.88 15.36 6.40
N ASP A 61 -8.41 16.22 7.31
CA ASP A 61 -7.50 17.34 7.02
C ASP A 61 -6.45 17.43 8.15
N PRO A 62 -5.14 17.20 7.87
CA PRO A 62 -4.56 16.83 6.58
C PRO A 62 -4.97 15.42 6.13
N VAL A 63 -4.91 15.19 4.81
CA VAL A 63 -5.34 13.91 4.22
C VAL A 63 -4.27 12.83 4.47
N GLU A 64 -4.63 11.71 5.09
CA GLU A 64 -3.75 10.53 5.11
C GLU A 64 -3.66 9.94 3.71
N TYR A 65 -2.45 9.74 3.21
CA TYR A 65 -2.18 9.20 1.88
C TYR A 65 -1.29 7.97 1.97
N ASP A 66 -1.74 6.87 1.39
CA ASP A 66 -0.95 5.67 1.14
C ASP A 66 -1.00 5.34 -0.36
N ASN A 67 0.14 5.07 -0.98
CA ASN A 67 0.21 4.57 -2.36
C ASN A 67 1.20 3.42 -2.43
N LEU A 68 0.72 2.26 -2.89
CA LEU A 68 1.46 1.02 -3.04
C LEU A 68 1.50 0.66 -4.52
N LYS A 69 2.70 0.47 -5.06
CA LYS A 69 2.91 -0.10 -6.40
C LYS A 69 3.57 -1.46 -6.27
N LEU A 70 2.93 -2.46 -6.86
CA LEU A 70 3.43 -3.82 -6.99
C LEU A 70 3.83 -4.01 -8.45
N ILE A 71 5.13 -3.92 -8.72
CA ILE A 71 5.69 -4.05 -10.06
C ILE A 71 6.00 -5.53 -10.28
N LEU A 72 5.27 -6.13 -11.21
CA LEU A 72 5.44 -7.50 -11.68
C LEU A 72 6.28 -7.48 -12.96
N THR A 73 6.70 -8.65 -13.43
CA THR A 73 7.47 -8.76 -14.70
C THR A 73 6.74 -8.14 -15.90
N ASP A 74 5.42 -8.31 -16.00
CA ASP A 74 4.63 -7.88 -17.18
C ASP A 74 3.55 -6.83 -16.86
N ASP A 75 3.40 -6.42 -15.59
CA ASP A 75 2.30 -5.55 -15.17
C ASP A 75 2.65 -4.74 -13.92
N THR A 76 1.86 -3.72 -13.61
CA THR A 76 1.95 -2.96 -12.36
C THR A 76 0.58 -2.76 -11.74
N VAL A 77 0.44 -3.24 -10.51
CA VAL A 77 -0.76 -3.02 -9.70
C VAL A 77 -0.52 -1.82 -8.79
N GLU A 78 -1.29 -0.76 -8.98
CA GLU A 78 -1.22 0.46 -8.18
C GLU A 78 -2.47 0.61 -7.31
N ILE A 79 -2.24 0.78 -6.00
CA ILE A 79 -3.28 0.91 -4.98
C ILE A 79 -3.06 2.23 -4.24
N THR A 80 -4.07 3.09 -4.25
CA THR A 80 -4.07 4.34 -3.46
C THR A 80 -5.15 4.27 -2.41
N VAL A 81 -4.82 4.65 -1.17
CA VAL A 81 -5.78 4.75 -0.07
C VAL A 81 -5.69 6.14 0.53
N PHE A 82 -6.82 6.82 0.60
CA PHE A 82 -6.97 8.08 1.31
C PHE A 82 -7.61 7.85 2.68
N ASN A 83 -7.17 8.58 3.70
CA ASN A 83 -7.77 8.57 5.03
C ASN A 83 -8.01 7.14 5.54
N ARG A 84 -6.98 6.28 5.41
CA ARG A 84 -7.07 4.84 5.68
C ARG A 84 -7.59 4.58 7.10
N GLY A 85 -7.08 5.30 8.10
CA GLY A 85 -7.55 5.17 9.48
C GLY A 85 -9.05 5.44 9.63
N ILE A 86 -9.53 6.55 9.05
CA ILE A 86 -10.96 6.91 9.05
C ILE A 86 -11.77 5.85 8.28
N THR A 87 -11.29 5.43 7.11
CA THR A 87 -11.96 4.43 6.28
C THR A 87 -12.10 3.09 7.00
N LEU A 88 -11.07 2.64 7.72
CA LEU A 88 -11.13 1.41 8.53
C LEU A 88 -12.09 1.52 9.71
N PHE A 89 -12.24 2.72 10.28
CA PHE A 89 -13.13 2.95 11.42
C PHE A 89 -14.60 3.10 10.99
N MET A 90 -14.84 3.77 9.86
CA MET A 90 -16.18 4.16 9.41
C MET A 90 -16.79 3.19 8.38
N SER A 91 -15.99 2.29 7.80
CA SER A 91 -16.45 1.36 6.77
C SER A 91 -16.04 -0.09 7.05
N ASP A 92 -16.89 -1.01 6.61
CA ASP A 92 -16.61 -2.45 6.57
C ASP A 92 -16.06 -2.90 5.21
N ASP A 93 -15.33 -2.02 4.50
CA ASP A 93 -14.72 -2.39 3.22
C ASP A 93 -13.56 -3.38 3.46
N GLU A 94 -13.85 -4.67 3.23
CA GLU A 94 -12.86 -5.73 3.40
C GLU A 94 -11.64 -5.54 2.48
N ARG A 95 -11.76 -4.86 1.33
CA ARG A 95 -10.61 -4.56 0.47
C ARG A 95 -9.62 -3.65 1.19
N VAL A 96 -10.12 -2.65 1.92
CA VAL A 96 -9.29 -1.73 2.71
C VAL A 96 -8.64 -2.47 3.89
N ARG A 97 -9.35 -3.41 4.53
CA ARG A 97 -8.79 -4.25 5.59
C ARG A 97 -7.66 -5.15 5.08
N ARG A 98 -7.83 -5.79 3.92
CA ARG A 98 -6.80 -6.59 3.23
C ARG A 98 -5.57 -5.76 2.90
N ILE A 99 -5.77 -4.58 2.29
CA ILE A 99 -4.68 -3.63 2.00
C ILE A 99 -3.96 -3.24 3.29
N HIS A 100 -4.70 -2.87 4.34
CA HIS A 100 -4.14 -2.49 5.63
C HIS A 100 -3.23 -3.58 6.24
N ARG A 101 -3.65 -4.86 6.21
CA ARG A 101 -2.85 -5.98 6.74
C ARG A 101 -1.48 -6.08 6.06
N VAL A 102 -1.41 -5.87 4.74
CA VAL A 102 -0.13 -5.84 4.01
C VAL A 102 0.67 -4.57 4.32
N LEU A 103 0.03 -3.39 4.32
CA LEU A 103 0.72 -2.13 4.56
C LEU A 103 1.35 -2.07 5.97
N CYS A 104 0.72 -2.67 6.97
CA CYS A 104 1.29 -2.80 8.32
C CYS A 104 2.62 -3.56 8.33
N LYS A 105 2.79 -4.59 7.49
CA LYS A 105 4.05 -5.34 7.39
C LYS A 105 5.17 -4.54 6.73
N LEU A 106 4.85 -3.63 5.81
CA LEU A 106 5.82 -2.73 5.17
C LEU A 106 6.32 -1.62 6.11
N VAL A 107 5.55 -1.29 7.16
CA VAL A 107 5.89 -0.22 8.12
C VAL A 107 6.59 -0.77 9.36
N GLN A 108 6.32 -2.02 9.75
CA GLN A 108 6.97 -2.63 10.91
C GLN A 108 8.48 -2.76 10.66
N PRO A 109 9.34 -2.33 11.62
CA PRO A 109 10.75 -2.66 11.55
C PRO A 109 10.86 -4.18 11.59
N GLY A 110 11.53 -4.77 10.59
CA GLY A 110 11.67 -6.21 10.49
C GLY A 110 12.16 -6.77 11.83
N LYS A 111 11.47 -7.81 12.34
CA LYS A 111 12.08 -8.65 13.35
C LYS A 111 13.29 -9.30 12.68
N ASN A 112 14.47 -8.75 12.93
CA ASN A 112 15.72 -9.45 12.66
C ASN A 112 15.67 -10.74 13.49
N THR A 113 15.26 -11.84 12.86
CA THR A 113 15.51 -13.19 13.36
C THR A 113 17.00 -13.46 13.31
#